data_AF-A0A7C4HPY8-F1
#
_entry.id   AF-A0A7C4HPY8-F1
#
_cell.length_a   1.000
_cell.length_b   1.000
_cell.length_c   1.000
_cell.angle_alpha   90.00
_cell.angle_beta   90.00
_cell.angle_gamma   90.00
#
_symmetry.space_group_name_H-M   'P 1'
#
loop_
_entity.id
_entity.type
_entity.pdbx_description
1 polymer ?
#
loop_
_entity_poly.entity_id
_entity_poly.type
_entity_poly.pdbx_seq_one_letter_code
_entity_poly.pdbx_strand_id
1 'polypeptide(L)'
;MMVNQQSHVLNSAISDAFGWSGAEIHWRSPLKDDDYAEYYDQSFLDRLGVDDLTMSLDEFWPKSGPRWDALARTADGRLILVEAKAHIDEAVDYRSKASPESLRRIETRLDEAKVAFHASKDACWYTPLYQMANRLAHLYYLAGINRRDAYLVFVDFAAAPDVPQPVTPEEWQGATRLAHKCLGLTDSKLARRVATVIVDLKNGNGQPSARPYGSPAAGSPSGQP
;
A
#
# COMPACT_ATOMS: atom_id res chain seq x y z
N MET A 1 -1.11 14.44 -12.56
CA MET A 1 -1.05 13.53 -11.39
C MET A 1 -2.46 13.03 -11.08
N MET A 2 -2.68 11.72 -11.05
CA MET A 2 -4.02 11.13 -10.93
C MET A 2 -4.79 11.55 -9.67
N VAL A 3 -4.11 11.68 -8.53
CA VAL A 3 -4.69 12.20 -7.28
C VAL A 3 -5.31 13.60 -7.43
N ASN A 4 -4.83 14.43 -8.37
CA ASN A 4 -5.35 15.78 -8.56
C ASN A 4 -6.34 15.89 -9.74
N GLN A 5 -6.25 14.99 -10.72
CA GLN A 5 -7.00 15.08 -11.97
C GLN A 5 -8.17 14.08 -12.06
N GLN A 6 -8.05 12.92 -11.39
CA GLN A 6 -9.01 11.83 -11.45
C GLN A 6 -9.16 11.15 -10.07
N SER A 7 -9.17 11.94 -9.00
CA SER A 7 -9.32 11.43 -7.62
C SER A 7 -10.56 10.57 -7.43
N HIS A 8 -11.65 10.84 -8.16
CA HIS A 8 -12.88 10.04 -8.10
C HIS A 8 -12.68 8.57 -8.49
N VAL A 9 -11.80 8.28 -9.47
CA VAL A 9 -11.46 6.90 -9.89
C VAL A 9 -10.76 6.16 -8.75
N LEU A 10 -9.75 6.79 -8.15
CA LEU A 10 -9.04 6.24 -6.99
C LEU A 10 -9.96 6.08 -5.79
N ASN A 11 -10.75 7.10 -5.48
CA ASN A 11 -11.64 7.10 -4.33
C ASN A 11 -12.66 5.97 -4.42
N SER A 12 -13.26 5.76 -5.60
CA SER A 12 -14.20 4.65 -5.82
C SER A 12 -13.51 3.30 -5.64
N ALA A 13 -12.38 3.08 -6.33
CA ALA A 13 -11.71 1.79 -6.31
C ALA A 13 -11.13 1.45 -4.92
N ILE A 14 -10.62 2.44 -4.17
CA ILE A 14 -10.18 2.26 -2.78
C ILE A 14 -11.36 1.92 -1.88
N SER A 15 -12.47 2.65 -2.02
CA SER A 15 -13.69 2.41 -1.23
C SER A 15 -14.24 1.01 -1.48
N ASP A 16 -14.31 0.59 -2.74
CA ASP A 16 -14.74 -0.76 -3.14
C ASP A 16 -13.78 -1.82 -2.58
N ALA A 17 -12.46 -1.60 -2.69
CA ALA A 17 -11.46 -2.54 -2.22
C ALA A 17 -11.52 -2.81 -0.71
N PHE A 18 -11.95 -1.83 0.08
CA PHE A 18 -12.10 -1.95 1.54
C PHE A 18 -13.55 -2.09 2.02
N GLY A 19 -14.54 -2.06 1.12
CA GLY A 19 -15.95 -2.10 1.48
C GLY A 19 -16.43 -0.86 2.24
N TRP A 20 -15.83 0.30 1.97
CA TRP A 20 -16.19 1.57 2.60
C TRP A 20 -17.33 2.24 1.85
N SER A 21 -18.56 2.05 2.32
CA SER A 21 -19.70 2.73 1.72
C SER A 21 -19.70 4.22 2.09
N GLY A 22 -19.61 5.10 1.08
CA GLY A 22 -19.73 6.55 1.24
C GLY A 22 -18.55 7.23 1.95
N ALA A 23 -17.38 6.58 2.03
CA ALA A 23 -16.21 7.21 2.63
C ALA A 23 -15.72 8.41 1.79
N GLU A 24 -15.58 9.55 2.44
CA GLU A 24 -15.00 10.74 1.84
C GLU A 24 -13.48 10.72 2.07
N ILE A 25 -12.69 10.67 0.98
CA ILE A 25 -11.23 10.61 1.02
C ILE A 25 -10.65 12.00 0.71
N HIS A 26 -9.90 12.55 1.67
CA HIS A 26 -9.18 13.81 1.57
C HIS A 26 -7.70 13.55 1.32
N TRP A 27 -7.27 13.79 0.08
CA TRP A 27 -5.87 13.70 -0.30
C TRP A 27 -5.04 14.78 0.38
N ARG A 28 -3.91 14.36 0.96
CA ARG A 28 -2.94 15.22 1.63
C ARG A 28 -1.66 15.34 0.81
N SER A 29 -1.29 14.34 0.05
CA SER A 29 -0.24 14.47 -0.95
C SER A 29 -0.53 13.52 -2.11
N PRO A 30 0.02 13.81 -3.30
CA PRO A 30 0.68 15.05 -3.68
C PRO A 30 -0.37 16.11 -4.06
N LEU A 31 -0.15 17.37 -3.69
CA LEU A 31 -1.07 18.48 -4.02
C LEU A 31 -0.38 19.53 -4.89
N LYS A 32 -1.15 20.19 -5.76
CA LYS A 32 -0.63 21.23 -6.66
C LYS A 32 -0.01 22.43 -5.92
N ASP A 33 -0.58 22.79 -4.77
CA ASP A 33 -0.12 23.92 -3.96
C ASP A 33 1.17 23.63 -3.16
N ASP A 34 1.64 22.38 -3.21
CA ASP A 34 2.86 21.90 -2.54
C ASP A 34 3.80 21.21 -3.55
N ASP A 35 3.81 21.70 -4.79
CA ASP A 35 4.62 21.20 -5.92
C ASP A 35 4.63 19.68 -6.05
N TYR A 36 3.50 19.06 -5.74
CA TYR A 36 3.32 17.62 -5.79
C TYR A 36 4.31 16.82 -4.92
N ALA A 37 4.69 17.34 -3.76
CA ALA A 37 5.67 16.71 -2.88
C ALA A 37 5.32 15.28 -2.45
N GLU A 38 6.34 14.42 -2.49
CA GLU A 38 6.35 13.08 -1.90
C GLU A 38 7.01 13.12 -0.52
N TYR A 39 6.31 12.59 0.48
CA TYR A 39 6.69 12.70 1.88
C TYR A 39 7.34 11.41 2.40
N TYR A 40 8.31 11.55 3.31
CA TYR A 40 9.03 10.44 3.95
C TYR A 40 9.48 10.82 5.36
N ASP A 41 9.93 9.84 6.14
CA ASP A 41 10.30 10.02 7.55
C ASP A 41 9.23 10.78 8.36
N GLN A 42 9.61 11.65 9.30
CA GLN A 42 8.67 12.37 10.14
C GLN A 42 7.65 13.19 9.33
N SER A 43 8.05 13.72 8.16
CA SER A 43 7.19 14.59 7.36
C SER A 43 5.92 13.89 6.85
N PHE A 44 5.94 12.57 6.60
CA PHE A 44 4.71 11.85 6.20
C PHE A 44 3.73 11.70 7.36
N LEU A 45 4.24 11.51 8.59
CA LEU A 45 3.43 11.44 9.81
C LEU A 45 2.78 12.80 10.09
N ASP A 46 3.57 13.87 9.99
CA ASP A 46 3.10 15.25 10.14
C ASP A 46 2.01 15.56 9.11
N ARG A 47 2.23 15.14 7.84
CA ARG A 47 1.26 15.36 6.75
C ARG A 47 -0.05 14.60 6.95
N LEU A 48 0.00 13.43 7.60
CA LEU A 48 -1.16 12.65 8.01
C LEU A 48 -1.75 13.10 9.35
N GLY A 49 -1.17 14.09 10.02
CA GLY A 49 -1.59 14.53 11.37
C GLY A 49 -1.58 13.37 12.36
N VAL A 50 -0.49 12.59 12.37
CA VAL A 50 -0.29 11.48 13.30
C VAL A 50 0.60 11.97 14.44
N ASP A 51 -0.01 12.09 15.62
CA ASP A 51 0.63 12.42 16.89
C ASP A 51 0.62 11.19 17.83
N ASP A 52 1.14 11.37 19.05
CA ASP A 52 1.04 10.43 20.18
C ASP A 52 1.41 8.96 19.86
N LEU A 53 2.57 8.74 19.28
CA LEU A 53 3.03 7.41 18.92
C LEU A 53 3.63 6.68 20.15
N THR A 54 3.15 5.46 20.42
CA THR A 54 3.74 4.57 21.43
C THR A 54 5.19 4.24 21.13
N MET A 55 5.52 4.08 19.84
CA MET A 55 6.88 3.89 19.33
C MET A 55 7.15 4.95 18.27
N SER A 56 8.18 5.76 18.46
CA SER A 56 8.56 6.79 17.48
C SER A 56 9.12 6.16 16.20
N LEU A 57 9.09 6.93 15.10
CA LEU A 57 9.52 6.42 13.81
C LEU A 57 11.03 6.15 13.78
N ASP A 58 11.82 6.99 14.44
CA ASP A 58 13.28 6.84 14.52
C ASP A 58 13.72 5.66 15.38
N GLU A 59 12.88 5.19 16.31
CA GLU A 59 13.07 3.91 17.01
C GLU A 59 12.71 2.73 16.10
N PHE A 60 11.62 2.84 15.35
CA PHE A 60 11.15 1.79 14.46
C PHE A 60 12.09 1.60 13.26
N TRP A 61 12.32 2.63 12.47
CA TRP A 61 12.99 2.57 11.17
C TRP A 61 14.17 3.55 11.08
N PRO A 62 15.25 3.24 10.31
CA PRO A 62 16.30 4.21 10.05
C PRO A 62 15.83 5.42 9.24
N LYS A 63 16.55 6.53 9.39
CA LYS A 63 16.36 7.73 8.57
C LYS A 63 16.47 7.40 7.09
N SER A 64 15.80 8.21 6.27
CA SER A 64 15.62 7.97 4.83
C SER A 64 14.81 6.71 4.57
N GLY A 65 13.69 6.59 5.28
CA GLY A 65 12.67 5.58 5.07
C GLY A 65 11.93 5.75 3.73
N PRO A 66 10.83 5.01 3.54
CA PRO A 66 10.11 4.99 2.28
C PRO A 66 9.44 6.35 1.98
N ARG A 67 9.45 6.73 0.69
CA ARG A 67 8.76 7.93 0.15
C ARG A 67 7.38 7.57 -0.34
N TRP A 68 6.33 8.24 0.12
CA TRP A 68 4.96 7.88 -0.26
C TRP A 68 4.53 8.67 -1.49
N ASP A 69 4.10 7.95 -2.53
CA ASP A 69 3.57 8.53 -3.77
C ASP A 69 2.32 9.35 -3.50
N ALA A 70 1.50 8.92 -2.53
CA ALA A 70 0.37 9.69 -2.05
C ALA A 70 0.01 9.37 -0.59
N LEU A 71 -0.63 10.35 0.05
CA LEU A 71 -1.14 10.26 1.42
C LEU A 71 -2.56 10.80 1.45
N ALA A 72 -3.45 10.15 2.19
CA ALA A 72 -4.80 10.64 2.39
C ALA A 72 -5.34 10.33 3.79
N ARG A 73 -6.43 11.03 4.14
CA ARG A 73 -7.26 10.69 5.29
C ARG A 73 -8.71 10.60 4.88
N THR A 74 -9.47 9.69 5.46
CA THR A 74 -10.93 9.74 5.35
C THR A 74 -11.52 10.77 6.32
N ALA A 75 -12.73 11.25 6.06
CA ALA A 75 -13.44 12.15 6.97
C ALA A 75 -13.64 11.55 8.38
N ASP A 76 -13.76 10.22 8.50
CA ASP A 76 -13.84 9.50 9.78
C ASP A 76 -12.46 9.15 10.38
N GLY A 77 -11.38 9.65 9.81
CA GLY A 77 -10.05 9.66 10.42
C GLY A 77 -9.13 8.49 10.06
N ARG A 78 -9.51 7.61 9.13
CA ARG A 78 -8.63 6.55 8.63
C ARG A 78 -7.44 7.14 7.90
N LEU A 79 -6.26 6.57 8.11
CA LEU A 79 -5.04 6.97 7.43
C LEU A 79 -4.82 6.09 6.20
N ILE A 80 -4.48 6.67 5.06
CA ILE A 80 -4.21 5.95 3.82
C ILE A 80 -2.80 6.29 3.34
N LEU A 81 -1.97 5.26 3.24
CA LEU A 81 -0.65 5.28 2.64
C LEU A 81 -0.73 4.70 1.23
N VAL A 82 -0.09 5.34 0.25
CA VAL A 82 -0.11 4.88 -1.14
C VAL A 82 1.29 4.69 -1.69
N GLU A 83 1.49 3.54 -2.33
CA GLU A 83 2.60 3.24 -3.24
C GLU A 83 2.02 3.06 -4.64
N ALA A 84 2.59 3.69 -5.66
CA ALA A 84 2.12 3.59 -7.03
C ALA A 84 3.23 3.11 -7.98
N LYS A 85 2.86 2.32 -9.00
CA LYS A 85 3.77 1.79 -10.02
C LYS A 85 3.15 1.82 -11.39
N ALA A 86 3.97 2.08 -12.41
CA ALA A 86 3.57 2.04 -13.82
C ALA A 86 4.27 0.92 -14.61
N HIS A 87 5.30 0.30 -14.03
CA HIS A 87 6.01 -0.83 -14.61
C HIS A 87 6.11 -2.00 -13.62
N ILE A 88 5.95 -3.24 -14.10
CA ILE A 88 6.14 -4.45 -13.26
C ILE A 88 7.59 -4.56 -12.78
N ASP A 89 8.56 -4.16 -13.60
CA ASP A 89 9.98 -4.25 -13.24
C ASP A 89 10.34 -3.36 -12.03
N GLU A 90 9.58 -2.29 -11.78
CA GLU A 90 9.72 -1.46 -10.56
C GLU A 90 9.31 -2.21 -9.29
N ALA A 91 8.50 -3.28 -9.41
CA ALA A 91 8.13 -4.12 -8.29
C ALA A 91 9.28 -5.02 -7.81
N VAL A 92 10.28 -5.26 -8.66
CA VAL A 92 11.44 -6.11 -8.38
C VAL A 92 12.60 -5.24 -7.88
N ASP A 93 12.75 -5.14 -6.55
CA ASP A 93 13.87 -4.47 -5.89
C ASP A 93 14.65 -5.46 -5.01
N TYR A 94 15.90 -5.66 -5.38
CA TYR A 94 16.74 -6.71 -4.82
C TYR A 94 17.22 -6.44 -3.39
N ARG A 95 17.26 -5.21 -2.86
CA ARG A 95 17.62 -4.95 -1.44
C ARG A 95 17.63 -3.48 -1.03
N SER A 96 17.56 -3.27 0.29
CA SER A 96 17.97 -2.03 0.95
C SER A 96 19.40 -1.60 0.60
N LYS A 97 19.62 -0.30 0.44
CA LYS A 97 20.95 0.34 0.28
C LYS A 97 21.52 0.87 1.61
N ALA A 98 20.94 0.46 2.74
CA ALA A 98 21.31 0.96 4.05
C ALA A 98 22.70 0.49 4.52
N SER A 99 23.28 1.22 5.48
CA SER A 99 24.50 0.79 6.17
C SER A 99 24.26 -0.53 6.93
N PRO A 100 25.30 -1.33 7.24
CA PRO A 100 25.12 -2.63 7.92
C PRO A 100 24.34 -2.56 9.24
N GLU A 101 24.50 -1.48 10.01
CA GLU A 101 23.75 -1.27 11.24
C GLU A 101 22.27 -0.97 10.98
N SER A 102 22.00 -0.07 10.04
CA SER A 102 20.62 0.25 9.63
C SER A 102 19.94 -0.96 8.99
N LEU A 103 20.69 -1.78 8.26
CA LEU A 103 20.21 -3.01 7.66
C LEU A 103 19.73 -4.01 8.71
N ARG A 104 20.49 -4.24 9.80
CA ARG A 104 20.05 -5.13 10.89
C ARG A 104 18.73 -4.68 11.51
N ARG A 105 18.56 -3.36 11.70
CA ARG A 105 17.29 -2.81 12.21
C ARG A 105 16.15 -3.01 11.22
N ILE A 106 16.37 -2.74 9.93
CA ILE A 106 15.40 -2.99 8.87
C ILE A 106 14.99 -4.47 8.87
N GLU A 107 15.97 -5.37 8.92
CA GLU A 107 15.72 -6.81 8.90
C GLU A 107 14.86 -7.25 10.09
N THR A 108 15.21 -6.77 11.28
CA THR A 108 14.43 -7.00 12.51
C THR A 108 12.97 -6.55 12.35
N ARG A 109 12.73 -5.33 11.84
CA ARG A 109 11.37 -4.81 11.66
C ARG A 109 10.59 -5.51 10.56
N LEU A 110 11.26 -5.95 9.50
CA LEU A 110 10.65 -6.76 8.45
C LEU A 110 10.23 -8.12 8.99
N ASP A 111 11.03 -8.77 9.82
CA ASP A 111 10.67 -10.04 10.44
C ASP A 111 9.51 -9.89 11.44
N GLU A 112 9.49 -8.82 12.25
CA GLU A 112 8.36 -8.50 13.12
C GLU A 112 7.06 -8.28 12.32
N ALA A 113 7.14 -7.50 11.24
CA ALA A 113 6.01 -7.28 10.34
C ALA A 113 5.55 -8.59 9.68
N LYS A 114 6.48 -9.40 9.15
CA LYS A 114 6.18 -10.71 8.55
C LYS A 114 5.37 -11.60 9.49
N VAL A 115 5.78 -11.66 10.75
CA VAL A 115 5.04 -12.38 11.80
C VAL A 115 3.66 -11.77 12.02
N ALA A 116 3.54 -10.45 12.14
CA ALA A 116 2.27 -9.76 12.37
C ALA A 116 1.28 -9.92 11.20
N PHE A 117 1.79 -10.04 9.97
CA PHE A 117 0.99 -10.33 8.77
C PHE A 117 0.57 -11.80 8.64
N HIS A 118 1.05 -12.68 9.52
CA HIS A 118 0.92 -14.14 9.41
C HIS A 118 1.48 -14.68 8.08
N ALA A 119 2.54 -14.05 7.59
CA ALA A 119 3.18 -14.51 6.38
C ALA A 119 3.93 -15.83 6.61
N SER A 120 4.13 -16.60 5.53
CA SER A 120 4.92 -17.83 5.59
C SER A 120 6.31 -17.58 6.18
N LYS A 121 6.76 -18.47 7.07
CA LYS A 121 8.08 -18.35 7.73
C LYS A 121 9.23 -18.34 6.74
N ASP A 122 9.08 -19.09 5.64
CA ASP A 122 10.09 -19.25 4.60
C ASP A 122 10.07 -18.14 3.55
N ALA A 123 9.10 -17.20 3.63
CA ALA A 123 9.04 -16.07 2.70
C ALA A 123 10.18 -15.08 2.96
N CYS A 124 10.90 -14.71 1.90
CA CYS A 124 11.96 -13.72 1.97
C CYS A 124 11.39 -12.31 1.77
N TRP A 125 11.46 -11.48 2.82
CA TRP A 125 11.02 -10.08 2.79
C TRP A 125 12.15 -9.10 2.46
N TYR A 126 13.37 -9.59 2.31
CA TYR A 126 14.57 -8.79 2.04
C TYR A 126 14.83 -8.57 0.56
N THR A 127 14.33 -9.49 -0.27
CA THR A 127 14.56 -9.55 -1.72
C THR A 127 13.64 -10.61 -2.35
N PRO A 128 13.18 -10.45 -3.60
CA PRO A 128 13.35 -9.29 -4.48
C PRO A 128 12.20 -8.29 -4.38
N LEU A 129 11.35 -8.38 -3.34
CA LEU A 129 10.17 -7.53 -3.16
C LEU A 129 10.35 -6.58 -1.97
N TYR A 130 11.58 -6.08 -1.78
CA TYR A 130 11.95 -5.30 -0.60
C TYR A 130 11.07 -4.04 -0.43
N GLN A 131 10.77 -3.32 -1.51
CA GLN A 131 9.92 -2.13 -1.42
C GLN A 131 8.53 -2.46 -0.90
N MET A 132 7.91 -3.52 -1.42
CA MET A 132 6.59 -3.97 -0.96
C MET A 132 6.64 -4.40 0.51
N ALA A 133 7.65 -5.18 0.90
CA ALA A 133 7.86 -5.59 2.28
C ALA A 133 8.09 -4.40 3.24
N ASN A 134 8.82 -3.38 2.80
CA ASN A 134 9.04 -2.14 3.53
C ASN A 134 7.72 -1.36 3.74
N ARG A 135 6.86 -1.26 2.72
CA ARG A 135 5.54 -0.63 2.86
C ARG A 135 4.64 -1.38 3.84
N LEU A 136 4.65 -2.72 3.78
CA LEU A 136 3.94 -3.57 4.74
C LEU A 136 4.45 -3.35 6.17
N ALA A 137 5.76 -3.23 6.37
CA ALA A 137 6.33 -2.92 7.67
C ALA A 137 5.88 -1.56 8.21
N HIS A 138 5.73 -0.55 7.36
CA HIS A 138 5.19 0.75 7.78
C HIS A 138 3.69 0.71 8.10
N LEU A 139 2.91 -0.13 7.42
CA LEU A 139 1.54 -0.40 7.85
C LEU A 139 1.50 -1.10 9.22
N TYR A 140 2.38 -2.09 9.45
CA TYR A 140 2.53 -2.73 10.75
C TYR A 140 2.94 -1.72 11.85
N TYR A 141 3.84 -0.80 11.55
CA TYR A 141 4.23 0.28 12.45
C TYR A 141 3.04 1.14 12.90
N LEU A 142 2.22 1.62 11.95
CA LEU A 142 1.07 2.45 12.28
C LEU A 142 -0.06 1.65 12.94
N ALA A 143 -0.52 0.57 12.31
CA ALA A 143 -1.71 -0.15 12.75
C ALA A 143 -1.44 -1.23 13.81
N GLY A 144 -0.30 -1.88 13.73
CA GLY A 144 0.12 -2.95 14.64
C GLY A 144 0.68 -2.40 15.94
N ILE A 145 1.75 -1.61 15.86
CA ILE A 145 2.48 -1.08 17.03
C ILE A 145 1.75 0.12 17.62
N ASN A 146 1.51 1.15 16.80
CA ASN A 146 0.96 2.43 17.26
C ASN A 146 -0.57 2.51 17.26
N ARG A 147 -1.26 1.42 16.90
CA ARG A 147 -2.72 1.27 16.97
C ARG A 147 -3.50 2.38 16.22
N ARG A 148 -2.92 2.96 15.19
CA ARG A 148 -3.57 3.92 14.30
C ARG A 148 -4.44 3.19 13.29
N ASP A 149 -5.59 3.77 12.91
CA ASP A 149 -6.48 3.17 11.92
C ASP A 149 -5.95 3.40 10.49
N ALA A 150 -4.84 2.73 10.18
CA ALA A 150 -4.10 2.89 8.94
C ALA A 150 -4.39 1.78 7.93
N TYR A 151 -4.28 2.15 6.66
CA TYR A 151 -4.50 1.32 5.48
C TYR A 151 -3.40 1.60 4.44
N LEU A 152 -3.03 0.58 3.68
CA LEU A 152 -2.03 0.64 2.63
C LEU A 152 -2.68 0.30 1.29
N VAL A 153 -2.46 1.14 0.29
CA VAL A 153 -2.95 0.93 -1.07
C VAL A 153 -1.76 0.88 -2.02
N PHE A 154 -1.64 -0.21 -2.76
CA PHE A 154 -0.80 -0.27 -3.95
C PHE A 154 -1.65 0.16 -5.16
N VAL A 155 -1.16 1.10 -5.95
CA VAL A 155 -1.82 1.58 -7.17
C VAL A 155 -1.00 1.18 -8.38
N ASP A 156 -1.55 0.32 -9.21
CA ASP A 156 -0.91 -0.17 -10.42
C ASP A 156 -1.53 0.52 -11.64
N PHE A 157 -0.76 1.33 -12.36
CA PHE A 157 -1.23 2.01 -13.57
C PHE A 157 -1.10 1.08 -14.78
N ALA A 158 -2.24 0.65 -15.31
CA ALA A 158 -2.34 -0.13 -16.54
C ALA A 158 -2.47 0.78 -17.77
N ALA A 159 -2.00 0.29 -18.91
CA ALA A 159 -2.07 0.97 -20.20
C ALA A 159 -1.49 2.40 -20.18
N ALA A 160 -0.45 2.63 -19.38
CA ALA A 160 0.21 3.93 -19.25
C ALA A 160 0.83 4.36 -20.59
N PRO A 161 0.45 5.53 -21.16
CA PRO A 161 0.79 5.92 -22.53
C PRO A 161 2.27 6.34 -22.69
N ASP A 162 2.91 6.71 -21.61
CA ASP A 162 4.31 7.13 -21.50
C ASP A 162 5.28 5.96 -21.24
N VAL A 163 4.75 4.75 -21.09
CA VAL A 163 5.51 3.53 -20.86
C VAL A 163 5.77 2.83 -22.20
N PRO A 164 7.03 2.47 -22.55
CA PRO A 164 7.35 1.83 -23.83
C PRO A 164 6.64 0.49 -24.07
N GLN A 165 6.34 -0.25 -23.00
CA GLN A 165 5.58 -1.50 -23.02
C GLN A 165 4.50 -1.45 -21.93
N PRO A 166 3.34 -0.83 -22.20
CA PRO A 166 2.31 -0.63 -21.20
C PRO A 166 1.75 -1.97 -20.71
N VAL A 167 1.69 -2.13 -19.40
CA VAL A 167 1.18 -3.34 -18.75
C VAL A 167 -0.35 -3.33 -18.77
N THR A 168 -0.96 -4.45 -19.11
CA THR A 168 -2.42 -4.63 -19.09
C THR A 168 -2.95 -4.84 -17.67
N PRO A 169 -4.25 -4.59 -17.41
CA PRO A 169 -4.85 -4.91 -16.11
C PRO A 169 -4.67 -6.39 -15.72
N GLU A 170 -4.78 -7.31 -16.66
CA GLU A 170 -4.64 -8.76 -16.43
C GLU A 170 -3.20 -9.13 -16.02
N GLU A 171 -2.20 -8.52 -16.64
CA GLU A 171 -0.78 -8.69 -16.28
C GLU A 171 -0.50 -8.16 -14.88
N TRP A 172 -1.03 -6.98 -14.53
CA TRP A 172 -0.94 -6.44 -13.16
C TRP A 172 -1.58 -7.35 -12.13
N GLN A 173 -2.76 -7.92 -12.43
CA GLN A 173 -3.38 -8.91 -11.55
C GLN A 173 -2.49 -10.15 -11.37
N GLY A 174 -1.85 -10.63 -12.45
CA GLY A 174 -0.91 -11.73 -12.41
C GLY A 174 0.31 -11.43 -11.53
N ALA A 175 0.94 -10.28 -11.76
CA ALA A 175 2.10 -9.80 -11.02
C ALA A 175 1.80 -9.63 -9.53
N THR A 176 0.68 -8.98 -9.19
CA THR A 176 0.26 -8.76 -7.79
C THR A 176 -0.01 -10.08 -7.06
N ARG A 177 -0.70 -11.04 -7.71
CA ARG A 177 -0.90 -12.38 -7.13
C ARG A 177 0.43 -13.09 -6.87
N LEU A 178 1.36 -13.03 -7.82
CA LEU A 178 2.69 -13.63 -7.66
C LEU A 178 3.47 -12.97 -6.52
N ALA A 179 3.49 -11.64 -6.48
CA ALA A 179 4.21 -10.88 -5.47
C ALA A 179 3.69 -11.19 -4.05
N HIS A 180 2.36 -11.23 -3.87
CA HIS A 180 1.75 -11.61 -2.59
C HIS A 180 2.12 -13.04 -2.18
N LYS A 181 2.15 -13.98 -3.13
CA LYS A 181 2.54 -15.36 -2.88
C LYS A 181 4.01 -15.50 -2.52
N CYS A 182 4.90 -14.74 -3.17
CA CYS A 182 6.32 -14.67 -2.86
C CYS A 182 6.58 -14.09 -1.45
N LEU A 183 5.82 -13.07 -1.05
CA LEU A 183 5.85 -12.56 0.33
C LEU A 183 5.15 -13.47 1.34
N GLY A 184 4.54 -14.57 0.88
CA GLY A 184 3.88 -15.56 1.73
C GLY A 184 2.68 -15.01 2.49
N LEU A 185 2.06 -13.92 2.01
CA LEU A 185 0.94 -13.28 2.68
C LEU A 185 -0.24 -14.25 2.79
N THR A 186 -1.00 -14.14 3.87
CA THR A 186 -2.26 -14.87 4.08
C THR A 186 -3.31 -13.93 4.65
N ASP A 187 -4.54 -14.41 4.85
CA ASP A 187 -5.56 -13.60 5.49
C ASP A 187 -5.21 -13.34 6.97
N SER A 188 -5.11 -12.06 7.33
CA SER A 188 -4.81 -11.59 8.69
C SER A 188 -5.44 -10.22 8.91
N LYS A 189 -5.51 -9.78 10.17
CA LYS A 189 -6.06 -8.45 10.50
C LYS A 189 -5.32 -7.33 9.77
N LEU A 190 -4.01 -7.44 9.61
CA LEU A 190 -3.20 -6.47 8.87
C LEU A 190 -3.36 -6.64 7.35
N ALA A 191 -3.39 -7.87 6.83
CA ALA A 191 -3.60 -8.10 5.40
C ALA A 191 -4.93 -7.52 4.88
N ARG A 192 -5.99 -7.52 5.71
CA ARG A 192 -7.29 -6.91 5.36
C ARG A 192 -7.23 -5.38 5.24
N ARG A 193 -6.17 -4.74 5.74
CA ARG A 193 -5.88 -3.31 5.64
C ARG A 193 -4.98 -2.96 4.44
N VAL A 194 -4.64 -3.94 3.62
CA VAL A 194 -3.89 -3.77 2.37
C VAL A 194 -4.84 -4.00 1.19
N ALA A 195 -4.77 -3.14 0.18
CA ALA A 195 -5.43 -3.34 -1.09
C ALA A 195 -4.47 -3.02 -2.24
N THR A 196 -4.68 -3.67 -3.37
CA THR A 196 -4.11 -3.25 -4.65
C THR A 196 -5.26 -2.78 -5.53
N VAL A 197 -5.11 -1.62 -6.15
CA VAL A 197 -6.04 -1.02 -7.10
C VAL A 197 -5.32 -0.90 -8.43
N ILE A 198 -5.95 -1.40 -9.49
CA ILE A 198 -5.44 -1.31 -10.86
C ILE A 198 -6.23 -0.22 -11.56
N VAL A 199 -5.54 0.77 -12.12
CA VAL A 199 -6.15 1.89 -12.84
C VAL A 199 -5.77 1.84 -14.31
N ASP A 200 -6.74 1.64 -15.17
CA ASP A 200 -6.57 1.63 -16.62
C ASP A 200 -6.63 3.07 -17.14
N LEU A 201 -5.45 3.61 -17.48
CA LEU A 201 -5.31 4.99 -17.93
C LEU A 201 -5.88 5.21 -19.34
N LYS A 202 -6.05 4.15 -20.15
CA LYS A 202 -6.68 4.25 -21.47
C LYS A 202 -8.19 4.40 -21.35
N ASN A 203 -8.80 3.66 -20.44
CA ASN A 203 -10.26 3.64 -20.25
C ASN A 203 -10.74 4.61 -19.15
N GLY A 204 -9.83 5.18 -18.35
CA GLY A 204 -10.14 6.12 -17.28
C GLY A 204 -10.93 5.49 -16.14
N ASN A 205 -10.75 4.18 -15.90
CA ASN A 205 -11.45 3.44 -14.84
C ASN A 205 -10.46 2.74 -13.91
N GLY A 206 -10.92 2.38 -12.72
CA GLY A 206 -10.12 1.73 -11.68
C GLY A 206 -10.89 0.60 -11.03
N GLN A 207 -10.19 -0.47 -10.70
CA GLN A 207 -10.79 -1.65 -10.08
C GLN A 207 -9.85 -2.24 -9.02
N PRO A 208 -10.38 -2.80 -7.93
CA PRO A 208 -9.57 -3.60 -7.01
C PRO A 208 -8.94 -4.78 -7.74
N SER A 209 -7.69 -5.12 -7.43
CA SER A 209 -7.15 -6.42 -7.81
C SER A 209 -7.89 -7.52 -7.03
N ALA A 210 -8.04 -8.70 -7.63
CA ALA A 210 -8.51 -9.86 -6.89
C ALA A 210 -7.60 -10.10 -5.68
N ARG A 211 -8.17 -10.11 -4.47
CA ARG A 211 -7.40 -10.46 -3.27
C ARG A 211 -6.97 -11.92 -3.40
N PRO A 212 -5.68 -12.24 -3.23
CA PRO A 212 -5.23 -13.63 -3.30
C PRO A 212 -5.71 -14.47 -2.11
N TYR A 213 -6.22 -13.82 -1.05
CA TYR A 213 -6.67 -14.46 0.19
C TYR A 213 -7.94 -13.76 0.71
N GLY A 214 -8.96 -14.55 1.05
CA GLY A 214 -10.28 -14.08 1.47
C GLY A 214 -11.30 -14.09 0.33
N SER A 215 -12.32 -14.93 0.47
CA SER A 215 -13.54 -14.94 -0.36
C SER A 215 -14.30 -13.61 -0.26
N PRO A 216 -15.12 -13.26 -1.28
CA PRO A 216 -15.73 -11.94 -1.40
C PRO A 216 -16.64 -11.61 -0.21
N ALA A 217 -16.77 -10.31 0.06
CA ALA A 217 -17.76 -9.78 0.98
C ALA A 217 -19.16 -10.31 0.62
N ALA A 218 -19.93 -10.63 1.66
CA ALA A 218 -21.24 -11.28 1.62
C ALA A 218 -22.22 -10.63 0.64
N GLY A 219 -23.00 -11.47 -0.06
CA GLY A 219 -24.16 -11.01 -0.83
C GLY A 219 -24.65 -11.98 -1.90
N SER A 220 -24.97 -13.22 -1.56
CA SER A 220 -25.96 -13.98 -2.35
C SER A 220 -27.26 -14.01 -1.54
N PRO A 221 -28.38 -13.47 -2.04
CA PRO A 221 -29.65 -13.64 -1.37
C PRO A 221 -29.96 -15.13 -1.38
N SER A 222 -30.10 -15.68 -0.18
CA SER A 222 -30.73 -16.99 0.04
C SER A 222 -32.14 -16.91 -0.54
N GLY A 223 -32.28 -17.35 -1.78
CA GLY A 223 -33.56 -17.66 -2.38
C GLY A 223 -34.12 -18.89 -1.68
N GLN A 224 -35.17 -18.66 -0.92
CA GLN A 224 -36.17 -19.65 -0.51
C GLN A 224 -37.55 -19.00 -0.72
N PRO A 225 -38.63 -19.76 -0.89
CA PRO A 225 -38.86 -21.11 -0.33
C PRO A 225 -38.55 -22.27 -1.26
#